data_AF-A0A9W8A3P4-F1
#
_entry.id   AF-A0A9W8A3P4-F1
#
_cell.length_a   1.000
_cell.length_b   1.000
_cell.length_c   1.000
_cell.angle_alpha   90.00
_cell.angle_beta   90.00
_cell.angle_gamma   90.00
#
_symmetry.space_group_name_H-M   'P 1'
#
loop_
_entity.id
_entity.type
_entity.pdbx_description
1 polymer ?
#
loop_
_entity_poly.entity_id
_entity_poly.type
_entity_poly.pdbx_seq_one_letter_code
_entity_poly.pdbx_strand_id
1 'polypeptide(L)' 'MAFTDRTHPDTLVLFDVDGTLTPARKEITPEMLDILKQVRKEVVVGFVGGSDFAKQEEQLGKDLLQHFDY' A
#
# COMPACT_ATOMS: atom_id res chain seq x y z
N MET A 1 5.58 -10.78 -10.29
CA MET A 1 5.52 -11.79 -9.22
C MET A 1 4.08 -12.22 -9.10
N ALA A 2 3.83 -13.52 -9.19
CA ALA A 2 2.54 -14.07 -8.79
C ALA A 2 2.42 -14.01 -7.27
N PHE A 3 1.19 -14.01 -6.73
CA PHE A 3 0.99 -14.02 -5.28
C PHE A 3 1.59 -15.26 -4.61
N THR A 4 1.66 -16.37 -5.36
CA THR A 4 2.27 -17.64 -4.95
C THR A 4 3.79 -17.56 -4.76
N ASP A 5 4.46 -16.51 -5.24
CA ASP A 5 5.92 -16.37 -5.15
C ASP A 5 6.38 -15.79 -3.79
N ARG A 6 5.45 -15.44 -2.90
CA ARG A 6 5.72 -14.79 -1.61
C ARG A 6 5.91 -15.81 -0.49
N THR A 7 6.55 -15.40 0.60
CA THR A 7 6.75 -16.26 1.79
C THR A 7 5.45 -16.76 2.38
N HIS A 8 4.41 -15.93 2.38
CA HIS A 8 3.08 -16.20 2.93
C HIS A 8 2.00 -15.88 1.88
N PRO A 9 1.80 -16.76 0.88
CA PRO A 9 0.95 -16.47 -0.27
C PRO A 9 -0.55 -16.41 0.07
N ASP A 10 -0.97 -17.04 1.18
CA ASP A 10 -2.38 -17.06 1.63
C ASP A 10 -2.72 -15.91 2.59
N THR A 11 -1.76 -15.02 2.88
CA THR A 11 -1.95 -13.89 3.79
C THR A 11 -2.12 -12.60 2.98
N LEU A 12 -3.22 -11.91 3.25
CA LEU A 12 -3.52 -10.57 2.73
C LEU A 12 -3.49 -9.55 3.87
N VAL A 13 -2.79 -8.45 3.67
CA VAL A 13 -2.79 -7.29 4.57
C VAL A 13 -3.40 -6.10 3.84
N LEU A 14 -4.48 -5.56 4.41
CA LEU A 14 -5.15 -4.36 3.92
C LEU A 14 -4.90 -3.21 4.91
N PHE A 15 -4.46 -2.09 4.37
CA PHE A 15 -4.19 -0.88 5.15
C PHE A 15 -5.26 0.18 4.90
N ASP A 16 -5.71 0.84 5.96
CA ASP A 16 -6.35 2.14 5.81
C ASP A 16 -5.33 3.17 5.28
N VAL A 17 -5.79 4.29 4.70
CA VAL A 17 -4.90 5.29 4.09
C VAL A 17 -4.63 6.46 5.04
N ASP A 18 -5.66 7.27 5.29
CA ASP A 18 -5.51 8.57 5.95
C ASP A 18 -5.35 8.42 7.48
N GLY A 19 -4.16 8.71 7.99
CA GLY A 19 -3.82 8.51 9.40
C GLY A 19 -3.22 7.13 9.71
N THR A 20 -3.11 6.25 8.71
CA THR A 20 -2.50 4.91 8.83
C THR A 20 -1.24 4.82 7.96
N LEU A 21 -1.37 4.86 6.63
CA LEU A 21 -0.22 4.87 5.71
C LEU A 21 0.39 6.26 5.56
N THR A 22 -0.44 7.29 5.69
CA THR A 22 -0.02 8.68 5.56
C THR A 22 -0.41 9.47 6.80
N PRO A 23 0.32 10.54 7.15
CA PRO A 23 -0.19 11.52 8.09
C PRO A 23 -1.47 12.15 7.52
N ALA A 24 -2.37 12.59 8.40
CA ALA A 24 -3.67 13.14 8.01
C ALA A 24 -3.57 14.17 6.86
N ARG A 25 -4.16 13.84 5.70
CA ARG A 25 -4.20 14.63 4.47
C ARG A 25 -2.82 15.03 3.92
N LYS A 26 -1.80 14.22 4.17
CA LYS A 26 -0.45 14.40 3.63
C LYS A 26 -0.04 13.23 2.75
N GLU A 27 1.05 13.43 2.03
CA GLU A 27 1.70 12.41 1.23
C GLU A 27 2.40 11.36 2.11
N ILE A 28 2.49 10.14 1.59
CA ILE A 28 3.24 9.04 2.16
C ILE A 28 4.73 9.38 2.24
N THR A 29 5.39 8.93 3.30
CA THR A 29 6.85 9.13 3.43
C THR A 29 7.61 8.06 2.63
N PRO A 30 8.82 8.38 2.14
CA PRO A 30 9.69 7.39 1.49
C PRO A 30 9.99 6.19 2.38
N GLU A 31 10.16 6.42 3.69
CA GLU A 31 10.38 5.36 4.68
C GLU A 31 9.20 4.39 4.76
N MET A 32 7.96 4.90 4.82
CA MET A 32 6.78 4.04 4.85
C MET A 32 6.64 3.25 3.55
N LEU A 33 6.94 3.87 2.42
CA LEU A 33 6.93 3.22 1.12
C LEU A 33 7.97 2.07 1.06
N ASP A 34 9.16 2.26 1.62
CA ASP A 34 10.19 1.23 1.64
C ASP A 34 9.83 0.07 2.58
N ILE A 35 9.12 0.34 3.68
CA ILE A 35 8.53 -0.71 4.53
C ILE A 35 7.49 -1.50 3.75
N LEU A 36 6.56 -0.84 3.04
CA LEU A 36 5.53 -1.51 2.24
C LEU A 36 6.15 -2.42 1.16
N LYS A 37 7.21 -1.97 0.48
CA LYS A 37 7.95 -2.80 -0.49
C LYS A 37 8.55 -4.05 0.14
N GLN A 38 9.00 -3.97 1.40
CA GLN A 38 9.52 -5.13 2.13
C GLN A 38 8.37 -6.07 2.50
N VAL A 39 7.27 -5.55 3.05
CA VAL A 39 6.09 -6.35 3.40
C VAL A 39 5.50 -7.06 2.19
N ARG A 40 5.46 -6.39 1.03
CA ARG A 40 4.96 -6.98 -0.23
C ARG A 40 5.73 -8.21 -0.71
N LYS A 41 7.00 -8.38 -0.31
CA LYS A 41 7.77 -9.59 -0.61
C LYS A 41 7.28 -10.80 0.21
N GLU A 42 6.73 -10.54 1.39
CA GLU A 42 6.30 -11.56 2.34
C GLU A 42 4.82 -11.95 2.13
N VAL A 43 3.94 -10.98 1.91
CA VAL A 43 2.46 -11.15 1.89
C VAL A 43 1.82 -10.33 0.78
N VAL A 44 0.57 -10.62 0.41
CA VAL A 44 -0.24 -9.76 -0.48
C VAL A 44 -0.60 -8.46 0.25
N VAL A 45 -0.39 -7.31 -0.40
CA VAL A 45 -0.59 -5.98 0.21
C VAL A 45 -1.56 -5.15 -0.62
N GLY A 46 -2.58 -4.60 0.03
CA GLY A 46 -3.49 -3.63 -0.57
C GLY A 46 -3.88 -2.52 0.38
N PHE A 47 -4.64 -1.56 -0.10
CA PHE A 47 -5.20 -0.49 0.72
C PHE A 47 -6.71 -0.38 0.58
N VAL A 48 -7.37 0.18 1.59
CA VAL A 48 -8.79 0.47 1.61
C VAL A 48 -9.00 1.88 2.10
N GLY A 49 -9.76 2.68 1.37
CA GLY A 49 -10.05 4.07 1.74
C GLY A 49 -11.48 4.44 1.42
N GLY A 50 -12.07 5.32 2.23
CA GLY A 50 -13.42 5.86 1.99
C GLY A 50 -13.49 6.97 0.93
N SER A 51 -12.33 7.43 0.47
CA SER A 51 -12.18 8.49 -0.53
C SER A 51 -12.06 7.93 -1.95
N ASP A 52 -12.30 8.78 -2.95
CA ASP A 52 -12.08 8.45 -4.36
C ASP A 52 -10.60 8.20 -4.69
N PHE A 53 -10.35 7.60 -5.86
CA PHE A 53 -9.01 7.24 -6.33
C PHE A 53 -8.06 8.45 -6.44
N ALA A 54 -8.57 9.62 -6.86
CA ALA A 54 -7.75 10.82 -7.03
C ALA A 54 -7.13 11.27 -5.70
N LYS A 55 -7.88 11.17 -4.60
CA LYS A 55 -7.34 11.43 -3.25
C LYS A 55 -6.32 10.37 -2.83
N GLN A 56 -6.51 9.11 -3.22
CA GLN A 56 -5.51 8.07 -2.97
C GLN A 56 -4.21 8.33 -3.75
N GLU A 57 -4.29 8.78 -5.00
CA GLU A 57 -3.12 9.17 -5.81
C GLU A 57 -2.37 10.37 -5.21
N GLU A 58 -3.09 11.34 -4.66
CA GLU A 58 -2.47 12.48 -3.97
C GLU A 58 -1.68 12.01 -2.74
N GLN A 59 -2.23 11.11 -1.93
CA GLN A 59 -1.59 10.68 -0.69
C GLN A 59 -0.54 9.58 -0.88
N LEU A 60 -0.78 8.60 -1.74
CA LEU A 60 0.09 7.42 -1.94
C LEU A 60 1.04 7.56 -3.12
N GLY A 61 0.92 8.63 -3.90
CA GLY A 61 1.73 8.89 -5.08
C GLY A 61 1.10 8.36 -6.37
N LYS A 62 1.50 8.93 -7.51
CA LYS A 62 0.97 8.58 -8.84
C LYS A 62 1.31 7.15 -9.29
N ASP A 63 2.32 6.56 -8.68
CA ASP A 63 2.79 5.21 -8.93
C ASP A 63 2.23 4.20 -7.91
N LEU A 64 1.19 4.55 -7.14
CA LEU A 64 0.61 3.67 -6.11
C LEU A 64 0.30 2.25 -6.62
N LEU A 65 -0.22 2.11 -7.84
CA LEU A 65 -0.55 0.81 -8.44
C LEU A 65 0.68 -0.10 -8.69
N GLN A 66 1.89 0.45 -8.60
CA GLN A 66 3.13 -0.32 -8.67
C GLN A 66 3.55 -0.88 -7.31
N HIS A 67 3.11 -0.23 -6.22
CA HIS A 67 3.50 -0.52 -4.84
C HIS A 67 2.50 -1.41 -4.11
N PHE A 68 1.25 -1.48 -4.59
CA PHE A 68 0.19 -2.33 -4.05
C PHE A 68 -0.25 -3.40 -5.05
N ASP A 69 -0.85 -4.46 -4.54
CA ASP A 69 -1.44 -5.53 -5.35
C ASP A 69 -2.94 -5.35 -5.56
N TYR A 70 -3.58 -4.58 -4.66
CA TYR A 70 -5.01 -4.26 -4.66
C TYR A 70 -5.28 -2.88 -4.09
#